data_AF-A0AAN7QJ01-F1
#
_entry.id   AF-A0AAN7QJ01-F1
#
_cell.length_a   1.000
_cell.length_b   1.000
_cell.length_c   1.000
_cell.angle_alpha   90.00
_cell.angle_beta   90.00
_cell.angle_gamma   90.00
#
_symmetry.space_group_name_H-M   'P 1'
#
loop_
_entity.id
_entity.type
_entity.pdbx_description
1 polymer ?
#
loop_
_entity_poly.entity_id
_entity_poly.type
_entity_poly.pdbx_seq_one_letter_code
_entity_poly.pdbx_strand_id
1 'polypeptide(L)'
;MVAKFVILFIVIPILSCIGNSEPVDFHPEDPCNAVGGQCIMKDECPTPIEYLNHCPQQQNDGAECCHGVSIKEYRCRRFGGECRNDNSRCPELLKRKQATDCPTGTFCCVLV
;
A
#
# COMPACT_ATOMS: atom_id res chain seq x y z
N MET A 1 -17.72 43.66 35.12
CA MET A 1 -16.78 42.55 35.37
C MET A 1 -16.95 41.53 34.24
N VAL A 2 -16.40 41.80 33.07
CA VAL A 2 -16.54 41.00 31.84
C VAL A 2 -15.15 40.85 31.22
N ALA A 3 -14.24 40.16 31.92
CA ALA A 3 -12.85 40.04 31.47
C ALA A 3 -12.14 38.81 32.06
N LYS A 4 -12.84 37.67 32.19
CA LYS A 4 -12.20 36.41 32.65
C LYS A 4 -12.55 35.16 31.82
N PHE A 5 -13.52 35.23 30.91
CA PHE A 5 -13.93 34.06 30.11
C PHE A 5 -13.36 34.01 28.69
N VAL A 6 -12.75 35.09 28.19
CA VAL A 6 -12.27 35.15 26.79
C VAL A 6 -10.87 34.54 26.61
N ILE A 7 -10.12 34.34 27.69
CA ILE A 7 -8.70 33.95 27.61
C ILE A 7 -8.51 32.43 27.47
N LEU A 8 -9.53 31.61 27.79
CA LEU A 8 -9.38 30.14 27.76
C LEU A 8 -9.54 29.51 26.36
N PHE A 9 -10.05 30.26 25.36
CA PHE A 9 -10.25 29.74 24.00
C PHE A 9 -9.08 29.95 23.04
N ILE A 10 -8.04 30.70 23.44
CA ILE A 10 -6.92 31.09 22.56
C ILE A 10 -5.74 30.10 22.67
N VAL A 11 -5.81 29.14 23.60
CA VAL A 11 -4.68 28.24 23.95
C VAL A 11 -4.97 26.77 23.64
N ILE A 12 -5.73 26.47 22.59
CA ILE A 12 -5.67 25.14 21.95
C ILE A 12 -4.80 25.28 20.69
N PRO A 13 -3.47 25.37 20.82
CA PRO A 13 -2.60 25.41 19.68
C PRO A 13 -2.50 23.99 19.09
N ILE A 14 -2.85 23.86 17.81
CA ILE A 14 -2.06 23.14 16.82
C ILE A 14 -1.85 21.61 17.07
N LEU A 15 -2.79 20.89 17.69
CA LEU A 15 -2.69 19.42 17.86
C LEU A 15 -3.68 18.62 16.99
N SER A 16 -4.07 19.15 15.83
CA SER A 16 -4.96 18.43 14.89
C SER A 16 -4.34 18.16 13.52
N CYS A 17 -3.07 18.52 13.29
CA CYS A 17 -2.36 18.08 12.10
C CYS A 17 -1.71 16.70 12.31
N ILE A 18 -2.43 15.75 12.92
CA ILE A 18 -2.09 14.35 12.74
C ILE A 18 -2.66 14.01 11.37
N GLY A 19 -1.90 14.35 10.33
CA GLY A 19 -2.15 13.85 8.98
C GLY A 19 -2.12 12.33 9.09
N ASN A 20 -3.31 11.72 9.14
CA ASN A 20 -3.42 10.31 8.84
C ASN A 20 -3.11 10.21 7.35
N SER A 21 -1.83 10.07 6.99
CA SER A 21 -1.45 9.64 5.66
C SER A 21 -1.97 8.21 5.55
N GLU A 22 -3.18 8.04 5.02
CA GLU A 22 -3.63 6.73 4.58
C GLU A 22 -2.52 6.14 3.70
N PRO A 23 -2.09 4.88 3.93
CA PRO A 23 -1.01 4.30 3.17
C PRO A 23 -1.41 4.28 1.69
N VAL A 24 -0.69 5.05 0.87
CA VAL A 24 -0.94 5.16 -0.58
C VAL A 24 -0.86 3.77 -1.20
N ASP A 25 -1.95 3.34 -1.84
CA ASP A 25 -2.07 1.98 -2.37
C ASP A 25 -1.47 1.87 -3.78
N PHE A 26 -0.15 1.62 -3.87
CA PHE A 26 0.52 1.35 -5.15
C PHE A 26 0.17 -0.05 -5.69
N HIS A 27 -0.03 -0.15 -7.00
CA HIS A 27 -0.29 -1.40 -7.69
C HIS A 27 0.98 -1.89 -8.40
N PRO A 28 1.08 -3.19 -8.72
CA PRO A 28 2.21 -3.70 -9.47
C PRO A 28 2.22 -3.20 -10.91
N GLU A 29 3.41 -2.88 -11.43
CA GLU A 29 3.64 -2.47 -12.82
C GLU A 29 4.62 -3.44 -13.51
N ASP A 30 4.39 -3.71 -14.80
CA ASP A 30 5.19 -4.69 -15.57
C ASP A 30 6.70 -4.47 -15.51
N PRO A 31 7.25 -3.24 -15.66
CA PRO A 31 8.69 -3.03 -15.63
C PRO A 31 9.29 -3.44 -14.28
N CYS A 32 8.62 -3.13 -13.18
CA CYS A 32 9.06 -3.51 -11.84
C CYS A 32 8.90 -5.02 -11.57
N ASN A 33 7.79 -5.61 -12.02
CA ASN A 33 7.55 -7.04 -11.88
C ASN A 33 8.58 -7.88 -12.66
N ALA A 34 9.01 -7.40 -13.83
CA ALA A 34 9.99 -8.09 -14.69
C ALA A 34 11.37 -8.27 -14.01
N VAL A 35 11.72 -7.37 -13.09
CA VAL A 35 12.95 -7.46 -12.29
C VAL A 35 12.74 -8.15 -10.94
N GLY A 36 11.51 -8.61 -10.65
CA GLY A 36 11.15 -9.23 -9.37
C GLY A 36 10.93 -8.23 -8.24
N GLY A 37 10.67 -6.97 -8.58
CA GLY A 37 10.35 -5.92 -7.64
C GLY A 37 8.86 -5.70 -7.44
N GLN A 38 8.55 -4.75 -6.56
CA GLN A 38 7.21 -4.27 -6.27
C GLN A 38 7.22 -2.76 -6.09
N CYS A 39 6.18 -2.10 -6.61
CA CYS A 39 5.98 -0.66 -6.43
C CYS A 39 5.55 -0.36 -5.00
N ILE A 40 6.41 0.33 -4.25
CA ILE A 40 6.17 0.74 -2.86
C ILE A 40 6.62 2.18 -2.65
N MET A 41 6.30 2.74 -1.48
CA MET A 41 6.79 4.07 -1.11
C MET A 41 8.32 4.04 -0.99
N LYS A 42 9.00 5.04 -1.54
CA LYS A 42 10.46 5.14 -1.50
C LYS A 42 11.06 4.93 -0.10
N ASP A 43 10.44 5.51 0.92
CA ASP A 43 10.92 5.46 2.31
C ASP A 43 10.71 4.08 2.98
N GLU A 44 9.85 3.24 2.41
CA GLU A 44 9.60 1.87 2.90
C GLU A 44 10.56 0.84 2.28
N CYS A 45 11.38 1.24 1.31
CA CYS A 45 12.28 0.34 0.60
C CYS A 45 13.61 0.17 1.36
N PRO A 46 13.87 -1.01 1.97
CA PRO A 46 15.05 -1.21 2.82
C PRO A 46 16.38 -1.24 2.03
N THR A 47 16.29 -1.50 0.73
CA THR A 47 17.43 -1.46 -0.18
C THR A 47 17.02 -0.52 -1.32
N PRO A 48 17.53 0.72 -1.42
CA PRO A 48 17.22 1.56 -2.56
C PRO A 48 17.76 0.89 -3.82
N ILE A 49 16.90 0.62 -4.79
CA ILE A 49 17.29 -0.18 -5.94
C ILE A 49 17.50 0.71 -7.15
N GLU A 50 18.54 0.39 -7.90
CA GLU A 50 19.05 1.01 -9.13
C GLU A 50 18.03 1.11 -10.29
N TYR A 51 16.75 0.81 -10.05
CA TYR A 51 15.67 0.71 -11.03
C TYR A 51 14.70 1.89 -10.97
N LEU A 52 15.27 3.11 -11.04
CA LEU A 52 14.50 4.32 -11.29
C LEU A 52 13.59 4.12 -12.51
N ASN A 53 12.37 4.66 -12.44
CA ASN A 53 11.35 4.61 -13.50
C ASN A 53 10.73 3.24 -13.80
N HIS A 54 10.85 2.26 -12.91
CA HIS A 54 10.19 0.95 -13.10
C HIS A 54 8.73 0.90 -12.59
N CYS A 55 8.28 1.97 -11.90
CA CYS A 55 6.87 2.22 -11.56
C CYS A 55 6.39 3.54 -12.22
N PRO A 56 6.48 3.68 -13.55
CA PRO A 56 6.28 4.94 -14.25
C PRO A 56 4.88 5.54 -14.08
N GLN A 57 3.84 4.72 -13.89
CA GLN A 57 2.48 5.23 -13.73
C GLN A 57 2.24 5.89 -12.38
N GLN A 58 2.98 5.46 -11.35
CA GLN A 58 2.79 5.89 -9.96
C GLN A 58 3.99 6.64 -9.37
N GLN A 59 4.99 6.96 -10.19
CA GLN A 59 6.22 7.62 -9.74
C GLN A 59 5.96 9.04 -9.20
N ASN A 60 5.01 9.75 -9.79
CA ASN A 60 4.59 11.07 -9.31
C ASN A 60 3.90 11.01 -7.92
N ASP A 61 3.37 9.86 -7.55
CA ASP A 61 2.77 9.60 -6.24
C ASP A 61 3.81 9.10 -5.23
N GLY A 62 5.09 9.02 -5.62
CA GLY A 62 6.21 8.61 -4.76
C GLY A 62 6.51 7.10 -4.79
N ALA A 63 5.96 6.36 -5.75
CA ALA A 63 6.28 4.95 -5.96
C ALA A 63 7.71 4.78 -6.50
N GLU A 64 8.45 3.85 -5.92
CA GLU A 64 9.72 3.35 -6.42
C GLU A 64 9.65 1.81 -6.52
N CYS A 65 10.42 1.25 -7.45
CA CYS A 65 10.51 -0.20 -7.59
C CYS A 65 11.49 -0.78 -6.58
N CYS A 66 10.99 -1.62 -5.68
CA CYS A 66 11.80 -2.26 -4.64
C CYS A 66 11.81 -3.79 -4.83
N HIS A 67 12.99 -4.41 -4.87
CA HIS A 67 13.17 -5.85 -4.92
C HIS A 67 12.89 -6.44 -3.55
N GLY A 68 12.09 -7.50 -3.58
CA GLY A 68 11.59 -8.15 -2.37
C GLY A 68 10.19 -7.64 -2.06
N VAL A 69 9.21 -8.51 -2.30
CA VAL A 69 7.91 -8.41 -1.65
C VAL A 69 8.19 -8.32 -0.15
N SER A 70 7.80 -7.21 0.48
CA SER A 70 7.90 -7.10 1.93
C SER A 70 7.30 -8.35 2.55
N ILE A 71 8.04 -9.08 3.38
CA ILE A 71 7.53 -10.26 4.10
C ILE A 71 6.33 -9.92 5.00
N LYS A 72 6.05 -8.63 5.18
CA LYS A 72 4.93 -8.07 5.93
C LYS A 72 3.76 -7.63 5.04
N GLU A 73 3.85 -7.78 3.72
CA GLU A 73 2.73 -7.47 2.84
C GLU A 73 1.75 -8.64 2.83
N TYR A 74 0.50 -8.33 3.15
CA TYR A 74 -0.60 -9.29 3.25
C TYR A 74 -1.84 -8.81 2.49
N ARG A 75 -1.73 -7.77 1.66
CA ARG A 75 -2.87 -7.30 0.85
C ARG A 75 -2.85 -7.94 -0.52
N CYS A 76 -4.02 -8.39 -0.97
CA CYS A 76 -4.20 -9.08 -2.22
C CYS A 76 -3.86 -8.20 -3.42
N ARG A 77 -4.33 -6.95 -3.40
CA ARG A 77 -4.08 -5.98 -4.48
C ARG A 77 -2.58 -5.72 -4.67
N ARG A 78 -1.81 -5.78 -3.59
CA ARG A 78 -0.36 -5.60 -3.60
C ARG A 78 0.39 -6.76 -4.21
N PHE A 79 -0.19 -7.96 -4.17
CA PHE A 79 0.31 -9.10 -4.93
C PHE A 79 -0.09 -9.06 -6.41
N GLY A 80 -0.78 -8.01 -6.88
CA GLY A 80 -1.38 -7.97 -8.22
C GLY A 80 -2.58 -8.89 -8.36
N GLY A 81 -3.20 -9.25 -7.23
CA GLY A 81 -4.34 -10.14 -7.19
C GLY A 81 -5.67 -9.44 -6.99
N GLU A 82 -6.72 -10.22 -7.16
CA GLU A 82 -8.10 -9.86 -6.88
C GLU A 82 -8.72 -10.86 -5.92
N CYS A 83 -9.55 -10.36 -4.99
CA CYS A 83 -10.33 -11.21 -4.10
C CYS A 83 -11.48 -11.86 -4.88
N ARG A 84 -11.48 -13.19 -4.96
CA ARG A 84 -12.47 -13.97 -5.71
C ARG A 84 -13.20 -14.95 -4.82
N ASN A 85 -14.46 -15.21 -5.15
CA ASN A 85 -15.31 -16.22 -4.49
C ASN A 85 -15.18 -17.60 -5.16
N ASP A 86 -14.93 -17.63 -6.47
CA ASP A 86 -14.88 -18.86 -7.25
C ASP A 86 -13.49 -19.52 -7.21
N ASN A 87 -13.34 -20.44 -6.26
CA ASN A 87 -12.11 -21.18 -5.99
C ASN A 87 -11.65 -22.08 -7.15
N SER A 88 -12.55 -22.39 -8.10
CA SER A 88 -12.26 -23.29 -9.23
C SER A 88 -11.48 -22.61 -10.35
N ARG A 89 -11.60 -21.29 -10.48
CA ARG A 89 -10.95 -20.50 -11.54
C ARG A 89 -9.56 -19.97 -11.17
N CYS A 90 -9.09 -20.28 -9.97
CA CYS A 90 -7.76 -19.92 -9.52
C CYS A 90 -6.98 -21.18 -9.16
N PRO A 91 -5.90 -21.54 -9.88
CA PRO A 91 -4.98 -22.59 -9.47
C PRO A 91 -4.41 -22.33 -8.07
N GLU A 92 -4.17 -23.37 -7.27
CA GLU A 92 -3.61 -23.21 -5.91
C GLU A 92 -2.28 -22.43 -5.89
N LEU A 93 -1.47 -22.53 -6.94
CA LEU A 93 -0.20 -21.81 -7.08
C LEU A 93 -0.38 -20.29 -7.19
N LEU A 94 -1.53 -19.82 -7.68
CA LEU A 94 -1.85 -18.39 -7.80
C LEU A 94 -2.60 -17.86 -6.58
N LYS A 95 -2.94 -18.72 -5.62
CA LYS A 95 -3.65 -18.32 -4.40
C LYS A 95 -2.67 -17.79 -3.37
N ARG A 96 -2.91 -16.57 -2.90
CA ARG A 96 -2.17 -15.98 -1.78
C ARG A 96 -2.99 -16.11 -0.50
N LYS A 97 -2.86 -17.26 0.17
CA LYS A 97 -3.60 -17.59 1.40
C LYS A 97 -3.29 -16.67 2.58
N GLN A 98 -2.13 -16.02 2.56
CA GLN A 98 -1.72 -15.04 3.55
C GLN A 98 -2.45 -13.69 3.39
N ALA A 99 -3.28 -13.51 2.36
CA ALA A 99 -3.97 -12.24 2.15
C ALA A 99 -5.04 -11.97 3.23
N THR A 100 -5.00 -10.81 3.86
CA THR A 100 -5.87 -10.43 4.98
C THR A 100 -6.95 -9.40 4.63
N ASP A 101 -6.87 -8.79 3.44
CA ASP A 101 -7.79 -7.76 2.96
C ASP A 101 -8.97 -8.32 2.15
N CYS A 102 -9.04 -9.63 1.93
CA CYS A 102 -10.15 -10.25 1.23
C CYS A 102 -11.36 -10.47 2.16
N PRO A 103 -12.60 -10.14 1.71
CA PRO A 103 -13.82 -10.43 2.46
C PRO A 103 -13.97 -11.91 2.83
N THR A 104 -14.67 -12.19 3.93
CA THR A 104 -14.99 -13.56 4.37
C THR A 104 -15.59 -14.39 3.23
N GLY A 105 -15.04 -15.58 2.99
CA GLY A 105 -15.50 -16.47 1.92
C GLY A 105 -14.92 -16.15 0.54
N THR A 106 -14.03 -15.16 0.43
CA THR A 106 -13.22 -14.89 -0.76
C THR A 106 -11.75 -15.17 -0.47
N PHE A 107 -10.96 -15.36 -1.51
CA PHE A 107 -9.52 -15.61 -1.42
C PHE A 107 -8.79 -14.75 -2.45
N CYS A 108 -7.53 -14.44 -2.18
CA CYS A 108 -6.71 -13.70 -3.11
C CYS A 108 -6.21 -14.58 -4.25
N CYS A 109 -6.54 -14.20 -5.49
CA CYS A 109 -6.02 -14.82 -6.70
C CYS A 109 -5.13 -13.83 -7.46
N VAL A 110 -3.84 -14.14 -7.62
CA VAL A 110 -2.92 -13.34 -8.45
C VAL A 110 -3.25 -13.58 -9.92
N LEU A 111 -3.54 -12.51 -10.64
CA LEU A 111 -3.83 -12.56 -12.07
C LEU A 111 -2.49 -12.44 -12.82
N VAL A 112 -2.21 -13.38 -13.71
CA VAL A 112 -1.03 -13.40 -14.60
C VAL A 112 -1.44 -13.07 -16.02
#